data_AF-A0A443QLR2-F1
#
_entry.id   AF-A0A443QLR2-F1
#
_cell.length_a   1.000
_cell.length_b   1.000
_cell.length_c   1.000
_cell.angle_alpha   90.00
_cell.angle_beta   90.00
_cell.angle_gamma   90.00
#
_symmetry.space_group_name_H-M   'P 1'
#
loop_
_entity.id
_entity.type
_entity.pdbx_description
1 polymer ?
#
loop_
_entity_poly.entity_id
_entity_poly.type
_entity_poly.pdbx_seq_one_letter_code
_entity_poly.pdbx_strand_id
1 'polypeptide(L)'
;METQSRIRSNSSTDAEGEHRRPLLKFEEMKRDLMKISQEKSKMEEIYKTSRRKRDEEHKELVREIKSKNNAVESVLLCGICHDKIIRPYTIQFQHTFCVGCISQVSRNENNHRSCPLCRKPFRLILPVTQHNTVIEEIKSIFGRLNE
;
A
#
# COMPACT_ATOMS: atom_id res chain seq x y z
N MET A 1 83.18 -7.57 -62.83
CA MET A 1 83.13 -8.79 -62.01
C MET A 1 82.46 -8.42 -60.70
N GLU A 2 81.40 -9.16 -60.38
CA GLU A 2 80.63 -9.15 -59.13
C GLU A 2 81.55 -9.49 -57.94
N THR A 3 81.32 -9.08 -56.69
CA THR A 3 80.19 -9.48 -55.84
C THR A 3 80.17 -8.69 -54.53
N GLN A 4 78.98 -8.70 -53.90
CA GLN A 4 78.48 -7.93 -52.76
C GLN A 4 78.88 -8.49 -51.38
N SER A 5 78.86 -7.66 -50.33
CA SER A 5 77.93 -7.85 -49.18
C SER A 5 78.07 -6.84 -48.03
N ARG A 6 76.90 -6.24 -47.68
CA ARG A 6 76.30 -5.97 -46.34
C ARG A 6 77.12 -5.11 -45.35
N ILE A 7 76.55 -4.14 -44.62
CA ILE A 7 75.57 -4.32 -43.54
C ILE A 7 74.80 -3.00 -43.24
N ARG A 8 73.49 -3.18 -43.09
CA ARG A 8 72.41 -2.49 -42.35
C ARG A 8 72.66 -1.14 -41.64
N SER A 9 71.82 -0.18 -42.03
CA SER A 9 70.76 0.46 -41.22
C SER A 9 71.09 0.86 -39.77
N ASN A 10 71.36 2.15 -39.55
CA ASN A 10 71.25 2.75 -38.22
C ASN A 10 69.80 3.21 -37.98
N SER A 11 69.17 2.52 -37.03
CA SER A 11 67.93 2.88 -36.34
C SER A 11 68.15 4.10 -35.45
N SER A 12 67.24 5.07 -35.48
CA SER A 12 67.16 6.06 -34.42
C SER A 12 65.80 6.75 -34.36
N THR A 13 64.70 5.99 -34.23
CA THR A 13 63.39 6.57 -33.86
C THR A 13 62.46 5.59 -33.11
N ASP A 14 62.94 4.74 -32.18
CA ASP A 14 62.04 3.77 -31.51
C ASP A 14 61.94 3.91 -29.98
N ALA A 15 62.77 4.73 -29.34
CA ALA A 15 62.77 4.84 -27.87
C ALA A 15 61.58 5.64 -27.28
N GLU A 16 60.95 6.52 -28.07
CA GLU A 16 59.86 7.38 -27.57
C GLU A 16 58.46 6.73 -27.62
N GLY A 17 58.31 5.65 -28.39
CA GLY A 17 57.03 4.96 -28.59
C GLY A 17 56.71 3.89 -27.55
N GLU A 18 57.73 3.28 -26.95
CA GLU A 18 57.56 2.15 -26.01
C GLU A 18 57.15 2.59 -24.60
N HIS A 19 57.60 3.77 -24.14
CA HIS A 19 57.24 4.30 -22.82
C HIS A 19 55.91 5.08 -22.79
N ARG A 20 55.46 5.59 -23.95
CA ARG A 20 54.15 6.29 -24.11
C ARG A 20 52.97 5.32 -24.07
N ARG A 21 53.14 4.09 -24.54
CA ARG A 21 52.09 3.07 -24.65
C ARG A 21 51.53 2.60 -23.28
N PRO A 22 52.35 2.38 -22.23
CA PRO A 22 51.87 2.13 -20.87
C PRO A 22 51.10 3.31 -20.24
N LEU A 23 51.54 4.55 -20.48
CA LEU A 23 50.88 5.75 -19.95
C LEU A 23 49.47 5.94 -20.56
N LEU A 24 49.34 5.74 -21.87
CA LEU A 24 48.05 5.81 -22.56
C LEU A 24 47.05 4.74 -22.06
N LYS A 25 47.52 3.51 -21.78
CA LYS A 25 46.69 2.46 -21.18
C LYS A 25 46.24 2.79 -19.75
N PHE A 26 47.07 3.49 -18.98
CA PHE A 26 46.73 3.91 -17.62
C PHE A 26 45.66 5.02 -17.60
N GLU A 27 45.73 5.97 -18.54
CA GLU A 27 44.72 7.02 -18.72
C GLU A 27 43.38 6.48 -19.24
N GLU A 28 43.41 5.43 -20.06
CA GLU A 28 42.22 4.70 -20.48
C GLU A 28 41.58 3.95 -19.30
N MET A 29 42.38 3.21 -18.51
CA MET A 29 41.90 2.51 -17.31
C MET A 29 41.30 3.46 -16.27
N LYS A 30 41.88 4.66 -16.08
CA LYS A 30 41.30 5.71 -15.23
C LYS A 30 39.94 6.19 -15.73
N ARG A 31 39.78 6.40 -17.05
CA ARG A 31 38.49 6.78 -17.64
C ARG A 31 37.42 5.71 -17.42
N ASP A 32 37.79 4.43 -17.56
CA ASP A 32 36.83 3.34 -17.38
C ASP A 32 36.44 3.13 -15.91
N LEU A 33 37.39 3.27 -14.97
CA LEU A 33 37.09 3.30 -13.53
C LEU A 33 36.13 4.44 -13.18
N MET A 34 36.31 5.62 -13.79
CA MET A 34 35.43 6.76 -13.59
C MET A 34 34.02 6.47 -14.12
N LYS A 35 33.87 5.82 -15.28
CA LYS A 35 32.57 5.37 -15.81
C LYS A 35 31.90 4.35 -14.90
N ILE A 36 32.63 3.33 -14.44
CA ILE A 36 32.13 2.31 -13.50
C ILE A 36 31.66 2.96 -12.21
N SER A 37 32.42 3.91 -11.67
CA SER A 37 32.02 4.67 -10.48
C SER A 37 30.72 5.45 -10.69
N GLN A 38 30.57 6.06 -11.88
CA GLN A 38 29.36 6.80 -12.23
C GLN A 38 28.15 5.87 -12.40
N GLU A 39 28.32 4.72 -13.04
CA GLU A 39 27.27 3.69 -13.20
C GLU A 39 26.85 3.10 -11.86
N LYS A 40 27.79 2.80 -10.96
CA LYS A 40 27.51 2.35 -9.59
C LYS A 40 26.67 3.38 -8.84
N SER A 41 27.02 4.67 -8.95
CA SER A 41 26.27 5.76 -8.31
C SER A 41 24.84 5.85 -8.85
N LYS A 42 24.65 5.74 -10.17
CA LYS A 42 23.31 5.71 -10.79
C LYS A 42 22.50 4.50 -10.33
N MET A 43 23.10 3.32 -10.29
CA MET A 43 22.46 2.09 -9.82
C MET A 43 21.97 2.21 -8.37
N GLU A 44 22.78 2.84 -7.51
CA GLU A 44 22.41 3.02 -6.10
C GLU A 44 21.24 3.99 -5.92
N GLU A 45 21.18 5.07 -6.70
CA GLU A 45 20.03 5.98 -6.73
C GLU A 45 18.75 5.29 -7.23
N ILE A 46 18.85 4.42 -8.25
CA ILE A 46 17.71 3.63 -8.72
C ILE A 46 17.18 2.72 -7.61
N TYR A 47 18.06 2.05 -6.87
CA TYR A 47 17.66 1.20 -5.75
C TYR A 47 16.99 2.00 -4.62
N LYS A 48 17.58 3.13 -4.23
CA LYS A 48 17.04 4.02 -3.18
C LYS A 48 15.67 4.59 -3.56
N THR A 49 15.53 5.08 -4.79
CA THR A 49 14.26 5.63 -5.29
C THR A 49 13.19 4.56 -5.39
N SER A 50 13.51 3.36 -5.88
CA SER A 50 12.58 2.23 -5.94
C SER A 50 12.13 1.78 -4.56
N ARG A 51 13.04 1.76 -3.57
CA ARG A 51 12.69 1.48 -2.17
C ARG A 51 11.73 2.54 -1.61
N ARG A 52 12.05 3.83 -1.78
CA ARG A 52 11.16 4.93 -1.33
C ARG A 52 9.78 4.85 -1.97
N LYS A 53 9.69 4.54 -3.26
CA LYS A 53 8.41 4.35 -3.96
C LYS A 53 7.58 3.23 -3.32
N ARG A 54 8.17 2.05 -3.09
CA ARG A 54 7.49 0.94 -2.41
C ARG A 54 7.03 1.31 -1.00
N ASP A 55 7.85 2.01 -0.24
CA ASP A 55 7.51 2.42 1.13
C ASP A 55 6.33 3.41 1.13
N GLU A 56 6.29 4.36 0.20
CA GLU A 56 5.18 5.30 0.06
C GLU A 56 3.90 4.63 -0.45
N GLU A 57 4.00 3.74 -1.44
CA GLU A 57 2.88 2.91 -1.92
C GLU A 57 2.30 2.06 -0.79
N HIS A 58 3.16 1.42 0.02
CA HIS A 58 2.74 0.63 1.16
C HIS A 58 2.05 1.50 2.23
N LYS A 59 2.61 2.67 2.55
CA LYS A 59 1.98 3.62 3.50
C LYS A 59 0.59 4.05 3.01
N GLU A 60 0.45 4.35 1.73
CA GLU A 60 -0.85 4.76 1.17
C GLU A 60 -1.87 3.63 1.24
N LEU A 61 -1.47 2.40 0.86
CA LEU A 61 -2.33 1.23 0.97
C LEU A 61 -2.80 1.00 2.41
N VAL A 62 -1.90 1.12 3.39
CA VAL A 62 -2.25 0.98 4.81
C VAL A 62 -3.23 2.08 5.26
N ARG A 63 -3.05 3.33 4.82
CA ARG A 63 -4.01 4.40 5.12
C ARG A 63 -5.39 4.10 4.53
N GLU A 64 -5.44 3.63 3.28
CA GLU A 64 -6.69 3.28 2.62
C GLU A 64 -7.42 2.14 3.34
N ILE A 65 -6.71 1.06 3.67
CA ILE A 65 -7.24 -0.07 4.44
C ILE A 65 -7.80 0.40 5.78
N LYS A 66 -7.05 1.24 6.51
CA LYS A 66 -7.49 1.80 7.79
C LYS A 66 -8.75 2.65 7.65
N SER A 67 -8.81 3.51 6.63
CA SER A 67 -9.97 4.35 6.34
C SER A 67 -11.22 3.51 6.06
N LYS A 68 -11.09 2.50 5.20
CA LYS A 68 -12.18 1.56 4.90
C LYS A 68 -12.60 0.76 6.13
N ASN A 69 -11.66 0.31 6.95
CA ASN A 69 -11.96 -0.40 8.19
C ASN A 69 -12.80 0.46 9.14
N ASN A 70 -12.39 1.70 9.37
CA ASN A 70 -13.13 2.65 10.21
C ASN A 70 -14.55 2.93 9.66
N ALA A 71 -14.69 3.04 8.33
CA ALA A 71 -16.00 3.21 7.71
C ALA A 71 -16.92 2.00 7.99
N VAL A 72 -16.39 0.77 7.92
CA VAL A 72 -17.16 -0.43 8.27
C VAL A 72 -17.51 -0.47 9.75
N GLU A 73 -16.57 -0.16 10.64
CA GLU A 73 -16.85 -0.11 12.08
C GLU A 73 -17.96 0.89 12.43
N SER A 74 -17.98 2.04 11.76
CA SER A 74 -19.01 3.07 11.97
C SER A 74 -20.43 2.58 11.66
N VAL A 75 -20.60 1.73 10.64
CA VAL A 75 -21.93 1.18 10.28
C VAL A 75 -22.38 0.05 11.21
N LEU A 76 -21.48 -0.46 12.05
CA LEU A 76 -21.75 -1.48 13.08
C LEU A 76 -22.12 -0.87 14.44
N LEU A 77 -22.24 0.45 14.52
CA LEU A 77 -22.71 1.18 15.70
C LEU A 77 -24.22 1.37 15.65
N CYS A 78 -24.86 1.25 16.81
CA CYS A 78 -26.29 1.43 16.93
C CYS A 78 -26.63 2.93 16.97
N GLY A 79 -27.48 3.38 16.05
CA GLY A 79 -27.95 4.78 16.03
C GLY A 79 -28.88 5.20 17.19
N ILE A 80 -28.97 4.41 18.27
CA ILE A 80 -29.73 4.74 19.49
C ILE A 80 -28.77 4.84 20.68
N CYS A 81 -27.98 3.80 20.95
CA CYS A 81 -27.03 3.80 22.08
C CYS A 81 -25.62 4.26 21.71
N HIS A 82 -25.33 4.45 20.41
CA HIS A 82 -24.03 4.86 19.86
C HIS A 82 -22.86 3.92 20.20
N ASP A 83 -23.17 2.66 20.51
CA ASP A 83 -22.21 1.60 20.80
C ASP A 83 -22.38 0.46 19.79
N LYS A 84 -21.45 -0.52 19.79
CA LYS A 84 -21.50 -1.72 18.94
C LYS A 84 -22.87 -2.39 19.04
N ILE A 85 -23.46 -2.71 17.89
CA ILE A 85 -24.82 -3.28 17.84
C ILE A 85 -24.84 -4.67 18.50
N ILE A 86 -25.60 -4.84 19.56
CA ILE A 86 -25.81 -6.15 20.22
C ILE A 86 -27.11 -6.78 19.71
N ARG A 87 -27.02 -7.98 19.11
CA ARG A 87 -28.14 -8.65 18.43
C ARG A 87 -28.78 -7.71 17.40
N PRO A 88 -28.19 -7.55 16.20
CA PRO A 88 -28.63 -6.59 15.21
C PRO A 88 -30.04 -6.93 14.72
N TYR A 89 -30.91 -5.94 14.81
CA TYR A 89 -32.26 -6.01 14.25
C TYR A 89 -32.38 -4.98 13.13
N THR A 90 -32.62 -5.46 11.91
CA THR A 90 -32.78 -4.62 10.72
C THR A 90 -34.27 -4.35 10.47
N ILE A 91 -34.66 -3.08 10.41
CA ILE A 91 -36.05 -2.69 10.10
C ILE A 91 -36.29 -2.67 8.58
N GLN A 92 -37.55 -2.58 8.15
CA GLN A 92 -37.97 -2.58 6.72
C GLN A 92 -37.22 -1.57 5.84
N PHE A 93 -36.82 -0.43 6.40
CA PHE A 93 -36.05 0.62 5.70
C PHE A 93 -34.53 0.49 5.88
N GLN A 94 -34.04 -0.73 6.12
CA GLN A 94 -32.62 -1.11 6.11
C GLN A 94 -31.73 -0.38 7.12
N HIS A 95 -32.31 0.14 8.20
CA HIS A 95 -31.54 0.62 9.35
C HIS A 95 -31.44 -0.48 10.41
N THR A 96 -30.28 -0.63 11.02
CA THR A 96 -30.00 -1.70 11.99
C THR A 96 -29.71 -1.11 13.37
N PHE A 97 -30.26 -1.73 14.40
CA PHE A 97 -30.12 -1.31 15.80
C PHE A 97 -29.96 -2.53 16.71
N CYS A 98 -29.57 -2.32 17.96
CA CYS A 98 -29.66 -3.39 18.96
C CYS A 98 -31.14 -3.80 19.13
N VAL A 99 -31.41 -5.10 19.26
CA VAL A 99 -32.75 -5.61 19.63
C VAL A 99 -33.30 -4.88 20.86
N GLY A 100 -32.46 -4.70 21.90
CA GLY A 100 -32.88 -4.03 23.13
C GLY A 100 -33.28 -2.57 22.90
N CYS A 101 -32.49 -1.83 22.13
CA CYS A 101 -32.72 -0.42 21.85
C CYS A 101 -33.97 -0.20 20.98
N ILE A 102 -34.13 -0.95 19.89
CA ILE A 102 -35.27 -0.73 18.98
C ILE A 102 -36.61 -1.12 19.61
N SER A 103 -36.58 -2.07 20.55
CA SER A 103 -37.76 -2.51 21.30
C SER A 103 -38.31 -1.42 22.22
N GLN A 104 -37.45 -0.50 22.68
CA GLN A 104 -37.81 0.61 23.58
C GLN A 104 -38.35 1.85 22.84
N VAL A 105 -38.20 1.93 21.51
CA VAL A 105 -38.69 3.07 20.74
C VAL A 105 -40.22 3.16 20.84
N SER A 106 -40.75 4.30 21.28
CA SER A 106 -42.20 4.48 21.47
C SER A 106 -43.02 4.08 20.25
N ARG A 107 -44.12 3.37 20.51
CA ARG A 107 -45.13 3.00 19.50
C ARG A 107 -46.38 3.84 19.69
N ASN A 108 -47.03 4.20 18.58
CA ASN A 108 -48.36 4.83 18.62
C ASN A 108 -49.48 3.79 18.78
N GLU A 109 -50.73 4.26 18.84
CA GLU A 109 -51.94 3.45 18.97
C GLU A 109 -52.08 2.38 17.87
N ASN A 110 -51.54 2.67 16.67
CA ASN A 110 -51.53 1.76 15.51
C ASN A 110 -50.30 0.84 15.47
N ASN A 111 -49.58 0.71 16.59
CA ASN A 111 -48.34 -0.07 16.75
C ASN A 111 -47.20 0.32 15.78
N HIS A 112 -47.23 1.55 15.25
CA HIS A 112 -46.14 2.10 14.45
C HIS A 112 -45.13 2.82 15.32
N ARG A 113 -43.87 2.75 14.92
CA ARG A 113 -42.73 3.42 15.52
C ARG A 113 -42.08 4.32 14.48
N SER A 114 -41.40 5.39 14.89
CA SER A 114 -40.61 6.22 13.98
C SER A 114 -39.15 5.80 14.02
N CYS A 115 -38.53 5.56 12.85
CA CYS A 115 -37.11 5.22 12.78
C CYS A 115 -36.25 6.34 13.39
N PRO A 116 -35.34 6.04 14.33
CA PRO A 116 -34.46 7.06 14.93
C PRO A 116 -33.56 7.78 13.91
N LEU A 117 -33.17 7.11 12.82
CA LEU A 117 -32.24 7.65 11.82
C LEU A 117 -32.93 8.44 10.71
N CYS A 118 -33.98 7.88 10.10
CA CYS A 118 -34.63 8.48 8.92
C CYS A 118 -36.06 8.94 9.16
N ARG A 119 -36.58 8.80 10.39
CA ARG A 119 -37.94 9.18 10.82
C ARG A 119 -39.10 8.51 10.10
N LYS A 120 -38.84 7.61 9.13
CA LYS A 120 -39.87 6.82 8.45
C LYS A 120 -40.64 5.91 9.44
N PRO A 121 -41.97 5.81 9.33
CA PRO A 121 -42.78 4.98 10.21
C PRO A 121 -42.58 3.49 9.88
N PHE A 122 -42.39 2.64 10.88
CA PHE A 122 -42.18 1.20 10.71
C PHE A 122 -42.91 0.39 11.80
N ARG A 123 -43.02 -0.92 11.58
CA ARG A 123 -43.48 -1.90 12.58
C ARG A 123 -42.39 -2.93 12.82
N LEU A 124 -42.28 -3.42 14.05
CA LEU A 124 -41.47 -4.60 14.35
C LEU A 124 -42.29 -5.82 13.91
N ILE A 125 -41.94 -6.41 12.76
CA ILE A 125 -42.66 -7.55 12.17
C ILE A 125 -42.08 -8.89 12.66
N LEU A 126 -40.77 -8.92 12.93
CA LEU A 126 -40.09 -10.13 13.37
C LEU A 126 -40.06 -10.17 14.90
N PRO A 127 -40.13 -11.36 15.51
CA PRO A 127 -39.86 -11.52 16.92
C PRO A 127 -38.47 -10.98 17.27
N VAL A 128 -38.32 -10.34 18.42
CA VAL A 128 -37.04 -9.82 18.93
C VAL A 128 -36.00 -10.92 19.24
N THR A 129 -36.37 -12.19 19.09
CA THR A 129 -35.46 -13.34 19.12
C THR A 129 -34.72 -13.53 17.78
N GLN A 130 -35.32 -13.09 16.67
CA GLN A 130 -34.67 -13.07 15.36
C GLN A 130 -33.78 -11.84 15.23
N HIS A 131 -32.56 -12.06 14.77
CA HIS A 131 -31.54 -11.03 14.56
C HIS A 131 -30.76 -11.35 13.28
N ASN A 132 -30.10 -10.34 12.72
CA ASN A 132 -29.36 -10.46 11.47
C ASN A 132 -28.00 -11.13 11.71
N THR A 133 -27.91 -12.43 11.43
CA THR A 133 -26.70 -13.23 11.63
C THR A 133 -25.54 -12.79 10.73
N VAL A 134 -25.82 -12.27 9.53
CA VAL A 134 -24.79 -11.72 8.63
C VAL A 134 -24.09 -10.52 9.27
N ILE A 135 -24.84 -9.63 9.92
CA ILE A 135 -24.24 -8.48 10.63
C ILE A 135 -23.45 -8.96 11.86
N GLU A 136 -23.89 -10.02 12.55
CA GLU A 136 -23.08 -10.63 13.62
C GLU A 136 -21.76 -11.23 13.10
N GLU A 137 -21.77 -11.89 11.94
CA GLU A 137 -20.56 -12.41 11.30
C GLU A 137 -19.62 -11.28 10.87
N ILE A 138 -20.15 -10.22 10.24
CA ILE A 138 -19.38 -9.02 9.90
C ILE A 138 -18.75 -8.42 11.16
N LYS A 139 -19.51 -8.29 12.25
CA LYS A 139 -18.95 -7.85 13.53
C LYS A 139 -17.81 -8.72 14.03
N SER A 140 -17.85 -10.04 13.83
CA SER A 140 -16.76 -10.95 14.23
C SER A 140 -15.49 -10.75 13.38
N ILE A 141 -15.65 -10.46 12.09
CA ILE A 141 -14.53 -10.19 11.17
C ILE A 141 -13.83 -8.87 11.55
N PHE A 142 -14.60 -7.81 11.75
CA PHE A 142 -14.06 -6.47 12.01
C PHE A 142 -13.80 -6.20 13.49
N GLY A 143 -14.41 -6.96 14.40
CA GLY A 143 -14.29 -6.77 15.86
C GLY A 143 -12.97 -7.23 16.46
N ARG A 144 -12.19 -8.08 15.78
CA ARG A 144 -10.89 -8.61 16.25
C ARG A 144 -9.70 -7.68 15.99
N LEU A 145 -9.93 -6.51 15.40
CA LEU A 145 -8.85 -5.59 15.01
C LEU A 145 -8.51 -4.55 16.09
N ASN A 146 -9.25 -4.50 17.20
CA ASN A 146 -9.13 -3.48 18.25
C ASN A 146 -9.05 -4.04 19.69
N GLU A 147 -8.59 -5.29 19.88
CA GLU A 147 -8.11 -5.83 21.17
C GLU A 147 -6.60 -6.07 21.09
#